data_AF-A0A3D2VZY7-F1
#
_entry.id   AF-A0A3D2VZY7-F1
#
_cell.length_a   1.000
_cell.length_b   1.000
_cell.length_c   1.000
_cell.angle_alpha   90.00
_cell.angle_beta   90.00
_cell.angle_gamma   90.00
#
_symmetry.space_group_name_H-M   'P 1'
#
loop_
_entity.id
_entity.type
_entity.pdbx_description
1 polymer ?
#
loop_
_entity_poly.entity_id
_entity_poly.type
_entity_poly.pdbx_seq_one_letter_code
_entity_poly.pdbx_strand_id
1 'polypeptide(L)' 'MASPPAPDLSSLDARARAIFREIVEAYLATGEPVGSRTLSRIGGSALSPASIRNTMADL' A
#
# COMPACT_ATOMS: atom_id res chain seq x y z
N MET A 1 -19.13 17.93 16.12
CA MET A 1 -18.23 16.77 16.13
C MET A 1 -17.53 16.78 14.78
N ALA A 2 -16.25 17.17 14.72
CA ALA A 2 -15.52 17.25 13.46
C ALA A 2 -15.18 15.83 12.98
N SER A 3 -15.43 15.52 11.70
CA SER A 3 -14.93 14.29 11.09
C SER A 3 -13.41 14.24 11.23
N PRO A 4 -12.80 13.07 11.48
CA PRO A 4 -11.36 12.95 11.39
C PRO A 4 -10.93 13.38 9.98
N PRO A 5 -9.83 14.14 9.83
CA PRO A 5 -9.30 14.43 8.50
C PRO A 5 -9.05 13.09 7.81
N ALA A 6 -9.60 12.93 6.61
CA ALA A 6 -9.25 11.80 5.76
C ALA A 6 -7.72 11.79 5.58
N PRO A 7 -7.05 10.62 5.58
CA PRO A 7 -5.62 10.55 5.36
C PRO A 7 -5.29 11.30 4.07
N ASP A 8 -4.51 12.37 4.21
CA ASP A 8 -4.12 13.18 3.08
C ASP A 8 -3.04 12.42 2.32
N LEU A 9 -3.33 12.03 1.08
CA LEU A 9 -2.38 11.35 0.19
C LEU A 9 -1.10 12.19 -0.01
N SER A 10 -1.17 13.51 0.20
CA SER A 10 0.00 14.39 0.17
C SER A 10 0.99 14.11 1.32
N SER A 11 0.51 13.59 2.46
CA SER A 11 1.29 13.29 3.66
C SER A 11 1.96 11.91 3.66
N LEU A 12 1.60 11.02 2.73
CA LEU A 12 2.21 9.70 2.61
C LEU A 12 3.72 9.84 2.34
N ASP A 13 4.57 9.06 3.01
CA ASP A 13 5.99 9.06 2.65
C ASP A 13 6.21 8.41 1.26
N ALA A 14 7.42 8.52 0.70
CA ALA A 14 7.72 7.95 -0.62
C ALA A 14 7.51 6.44 -0.69
N ARG A 15 7.70 5.72 0.43
CA ARG A 15 7.53 4.27 0.52
C ARG A 15 6.05 3.89 0.51
N ALA A 16 5.23 4.58 1.31
CA ALA A 16 3.79 4.41 1.39
C ALA A 16 3.14 4.69 0.02
N ARG A 17 3.56 5.75 -0.67
CA ARG A 17 3.11 6.05 -2.03
C ARG A 17 3.46 4.94 -3.04
N ALA A 18 4.67 4.39 -2.97
CA ALA A 18 5.08 3.30 -3.85
C ALA A 18 4.25 2.03 -3.61
N ILE A 19 4.08 1.63 -2.35
CA ILE A 19 3.28 0.45 -1.98
C ILE A 19 1.82 0.66 -2.37
N PHE A 20 1.25 1.84 -2.11
CA PHE A 20 -0.13 2.16 -2.49
C PHE A 20 -0.33 2.09 -4.00
N ARG A 21 0.62 2.63 -4.78
CA ARG A 21 0.60 2.53 -6.24
C ARG A 21 0.58 1.07 -6.71
N GLU A 22 1.46 0.23 -6.18
CA GLU A 22 1.51 -1.19 -6.54
C GLU A 22 0.21 -1.93 -6.19
N ILE A 23 -0.41 -1.60 -5.04
CA ILE A 23 -1.71 -2.16 -4.65
C ILE A 23 -2.78 -1.82 -5.67
N VAL A 24 -2.87 -0.54 -6.05
CA VAL A 24 -3.87 -0.07 -7.01
C VAL A 24 -3.64 -0.69 -8.38
N GLU A 25 -2.40 -0.74 -8.86
CA GLU A 25 -2.06 -1.38 -10.14
C GLU A 25 -2.40 -2.88 -10.15
N ALA A 26 -2.04 -3.61 -9.09
CA ALA A 26 -2.33 -5.04 -8.97
C ALA A 26 -3.84 -5.33 -8.81
N TYR A 27 -4.58 -4.47 -8.11
CA TYR A 27 -6.03 -4.57 -7.99
C TYR A 27 -6.73 -4.29 -9.32
N LEU A 28 -6.31 -3.25 -10.05
CA LEU A 28 -6.87 -2.94 -11.36
C LEU A 28 -6.57 -4.04 -12.39
N ALA A 29 -5.42 -4.71 -12.29
CA ALA A 29 -5.06 -5.80 -13.19
C ALA A 29 -5.84 -7.10 -12.94
N THR A 30 -6.15 -7.42 -11.69
CA THR A 30 -6.73 -8.72 -11.32
C THR A 30 -8.18 -8.67 -10.85
N GLY A 31 -8.64 -7.51 -10.36
CA GLY A 31 -9.92 -7.35 -9.66
C GLY A 31 -9.96 -7.96 -8.27
N GLU A 32 -8.86 -8.57 -7.81
CA GLU A 32 -8.80 -9.35 -6.58
C GLU A 32 -8.06 -8.61 -5.46
N PRO A 33 -8.45 -8.82 -4.19
CA PRO A 33 -7.74 -8.24 -3.05
C PRO A 33 -6.26 -8.61 -3.03
N VAL A 34 -5.39 -7.60 -2.88
CA VAL A 34 -3.94 -7.78 -2.94
C VAL A 34 -3.34 -7.79 -1.53
N GLY A 35 -2.68 -8.88 -1.16
CA GLY A 35 -2.00 -9.03 0.13
C GLY A 35 -0.50 -8.73 0.09
N SER A 36 0.09 -8.47 1.26
CA SER A 36 1.51 -8.10 1.37
C SER A 36 2.51 -9.14 0.84
N ARG A 37 2.17 -10.44 0.91
CA ARG A 37 2.97 -11.53 0.30
C ARG A 37 2.96 -11.50 -1.22
N THR A 38 1.85 -11.03 -1.79
CA THR A 38 1.69 -10.91 -3.23
C THR A 38 2.50 -9.71 -3.71
N LEU A 39 2.37 -8.56 -3.04
CA LEU A 39 3.19 -7.37 -3.33
C LEU A 39 4.69 -7.62 -3.17
N SER A 40 5.14 -8.31 -2.12
CA SER A 40 6.56 -8.61 -1.93
C SER A 40 7.15 -9.47 -3.05
N ARG A 41 6.32 -10.20 -3.80
CA ARG A 41 6.75 -11.01 -4.95
C ARG A 41 6.70 -10.26 -6.28
N ILE A 42 5.73 -9.34 -6.43
CA ILE A 42 5.49 -8.62 -7.68
C ILE A 42 6.30 -7.32 -7.75
N GLY A 43 6.34 -6.56 -6.65
CA GLY A 43 6.78 -5.17 -6.64
C GLY A 43 8.28 -4.95 -6.81
N GLY A 44 9.11 -6.00 -6.77
CA GLY A 44 10.58 -5.86 -6.80
C GLY A 44 11.17 -5.04 -5.64
N SER A 45 10.33 -4.47 -4.76
CA SER A 45 10.76 -3.79 -3.55
C SER A 45 11.42 -4.83 -2.65
N ALA A 46 12.64 -4.54 -2.17
CA ALA A 46 13.39 -5.41 -1.27
C ALA A 46 12.78 -5.47 0.15
N LEU A 47 11.45 -5.33 0.25
CA LEU A 47 10.70 -5.24 1.48
C LEU A 47 10.07 -6.59 1.81
N SER A 48 10.14 -6.93 3.10
CA SER A 48 9.49 -8.13 3.60
C SER A 48 7.95 -7.97 3.59
N PRO A 49 7.19 -9.07 3.50
CA PRO A 49 5.73 -9.04 3.65
C PRO A 49 5.26 -8.37 4.94
N ALA A 50 6.06 -8.43 6.01
CA ALA A 50 5.74 -7.80 7.29
C ALA A 50 5.89 -6.28 7.21
N SER A 51 6.97 -5.78 6.58
CA SER A 51 7.19 -4.35 6.35
C SER A 51 6.07 -3.75 5.50
N ILE A 52 5.69 -4.43 4.41
CA ILE A 52 4.59 -4.00 3.55
C ILE A 52 3.28 -3.97 4.33
N ARG A 53 2.97 -5.02 5.12
CA ARG A 53 1.74 -5.06 5.92
C ARG A 53 1.68 -3.89 6.91
N ASN A 54 2.79 -3.57 7.57
CA ASN A 54 2.82 -2.46 8.52
C ASN A 54 2.57 -1.14 7.79
N THR A 55 3.26 -0.89 6.67
CA THR A 55 2.97 0.31 5.87
C THR A 55 1.53 0.35 5.40
N MET A 56 0.95 -0.77 4.94
CA MET A 56 -0.46 -0.85 4.57
C MET A 56 -1.44 -0.57 5.73
N ALA A 57 -1.05 -0.85 6.97
CA ALA A 57 -1.87 -0.54 8.14
C ALA A 57 -1.77 0.95 8.53
N ASP A 58 -0.70 1.62 8.11
CA ASP A 58 -0.45 3.05 8.33
C ASP A 58 -0.98 3.93 7.17
N LEU A 59 -1.42 3.32 6.05
CA LEU A 59 -2.10 3.99 4.93
C LEU A 59 -3.52 4.41 5.31
#